data_AF-A0A2S4KNT5-F1
#
_entry.id   AF-A0A2S4KNT5-F1
#
_cell.length_a   1.000
_cell.length_b   1.000
_cell.length_c   1.000
_cell.angle_alpha   90.00
_cell.angle_beta   90.00
_cell.angle_gamma   90.00
#
_symmetry.space_group_name_H-M   'P 1'
#
loop_
_entity.id
_entity.type
_entity.pdbx_description
1 polymer ?
#
loop_
_entity_poly.entity_id
_entity_poly.type
_entity_poly.pdbx_seq_one_letter_code
_entity_poly.pdbx_strand_id
1 'polypeptide(L)'
;MAAPTETVSKLQADLDQYIKPREQVNYIRRILALQLGSYTGERPAVPPLSLADSTRDVSPSTEVKGVQKEYLEALHANIAARRQFDEALQAGRPKDDLQSKPLSVGSELLEERLALLKLRQKRECLLAIQQSLHCLAEKPASAQNFLDTEEIFHGATALPSVPEAVINSFVAEQSTAQPDLQVRINQLGKTVLRAKLLLKQEERLLAEARARSKSKPDVVSNGAKLEALNTTRNELINWIETELSKASADEPDGSAEDTRHTHGPRSEDDQATIATQLRQIQDKYARCLAARKDLLALATRNPQPSIPPPAQPTSSAKHGYDDDPEPGNYLLTPYVEALLSISRHQKAAITHKSHMNSVLSKQSKDTGQILVHLAEESQLLPSYPMKDSLRRRSAIRNEMTTKSSDRPNISTLTKPWVFAADSAKIATLEAVAETIEGGQIALENSMKSLQSIDHLLGQGEDAVVDETTAVEPPDEDVWMSSEENKAAAARKHSQKKAGPSRQKGDPWSQLHGNLGLIGHGDED
;
A
#
# COMPACT_ATOMS: atom_id res chain seq x y z
N MET A 1 0.54 -1.30 12.40
CA MET A 1 1.58 -0.87 11.43
C MET A 1 2.89 -1.49 11.86
N ALA A 2 3.71 -2.01 10.95
CA ALA A 2 4.99 -2.64 11.29
C ALA A 2 6.00 -1.61 11.81
N ALA A 3 6.92 -2.00 12.69
CA ALA A 3 7.93 -1.09 13.21
C ALA A 3 8.97 -0.72 12.12
N PRO A 4 9.55 0.50 12.14
CA PRO A 4 10.53 0.93 11.13
C PRO A 4 11.79 0.06 11.12
N THR A 5 12.10 -0.62 12.22
CA THR A 5 13.19 -1.61 12.31
C THR A 5 12.90 -2.89 11.52
N GLU A 6 11.64 -3.32 11.43
CA GLU A 6 11.24 -4.51 10.66
C GLU A 6 11.22 -4.25 9.16
N THR A 7 10.87 -3.02 8.75
CA THR A 7 10.92 -2.64 7.33
C THR A 7 12.37 -2.52 6.86
N VAL A 8 13.27 -1.98 7.71
CA VAL A 8 14.70 -1.92 7.40
C VAL A 8 15.33 -3.31 7.35
N SER A 9 15.02 -4.22 8.28
CA SER A 9 15.59 -5.58 8.24
C SER A 9 15.09 -6.42 7.06
N LYS A 10 13.81 -6.26 6.65
CA LYS A 10 13.27 -6.89 5.44
C LYS A 10 13.96 -6.34 4.18
N LEU A 11 14.02 -5.01 4.03
CA LEU A 11 14.73 -4.37 2.92
C LEU A 11 16.22 -4.76 2.88
N GLN A 12 16.87 -4.93 4.03
CA GLN A 12 18.25 -5.41 4.07
C GLN A 12 18.35 -6.87 3.60
N ALA A 13 17.51 -7.77 4.07
CA ALA A 13 17.50 -9.18 3.63
C ALA A 13 17.15 -9.34 2.13
N ASP A 14 16.31 -8.47 1.58
CA ASP A 14 16.01 -8.41 0.15
C ASP A 14 17.22 -7.88 -0.65
N LEU A 15 17.90 -6.84 -0.14
CA LEU A 15 19.06 -6.23 -0.80
C LEU A 15 20.35 -7.04 -0.69
N ASP A 16 20.57 -7.79 0.40
CA ASP A 16 21.76 -8.61 0.62
C ASP A 16 21.91 -9.72 -0.45
N GLN A 17 20.82 -10.12 -1.11
CA GLN A 17 20.84 -11.01 -2.28
C GLN A 17 21.52 -10.38 -3.51
N TYR A 18 21.53 -9.04 -3.60
CA TYR A 18 22.10 -8.25 -4.69
C TYR A 18 23.42 -7.56 -4.31
N ILE A 19 23.67 -7.31 -3.01
CA ILE A 19 24.90 -6.72 -2.48
C ILE A 19 26.03 -7.77 -2.46
N LYS A 20 26.67 -7.98 -3.62
CA LYS A 20 27.85 -8.84 -3.73
C LYS A 20 29.11 -8.13 -3.21
N PRO A 21 30.05 -8.85 -2.56
CA PRO A 21 31.30 -8.26 -2.08
C PRO A 21 32.13 -7.69 -3.24
N ARG A 22 32.90 -6.63 -2.97
CA ARG A 22 33.62 -5.83 -3.99
C ARG A 22 34.51 -6.68 -4.91
N GLU A 23 35.09 -7.74 -4.40
CA GLU A 23 35.92 -8.70 -5.16
C GLU A 23 35.09 -9.47 -6.21
N GLN A 24 33.93 -10.01 -5.83
CA GLN A 24 33.01 -10.64 -6.77
C GLN A 24 32.48 -9.64 -7.81
N VAL A 25 32.16 -8.40 -7.39
CA VAL A 25 31.73 -7.34 -8.32
C VAL A 25 32.84 -7.02 -9.33
N ASN A 26 34.09 -6.94 -8.91
CA ASN A 26 35.23 -6.71 -9.80
C ASN A 26 35.52 -7.93 -10.71
N TYR A 27 35.33 -9.15 -10.22
CA TYR A 27 35.43 -10.38 -11.02
C TYR A 27 34.35 -10.44 -12.10
N ILE A 28 33.09 -10.17 -11.75
CA ILE A 28 31.96 -10.07 -12.68
C ILE A 28 32.22 -8.97 -13.72
N ARG A 29 32.67 -7.78 -13.30
CA ARG A 29 33.06 -6.69 -14.23
C ARG A 29 34.17 -7.09 -15.18
N ARG A 30 35.16 -7.89 -14.74
CA ARG A 30 36.24 -8.40 -15.58
C ARG A 30 35.73 -9.42 -16.61
N ILE A 31 34.82 -10.32 -16.23
CA ILE A 31 34.16 -11.25 -17.16
C ILE A 31 33.35 -10.48 -18.21
N LEU A 32 32.51 -9.53 -17.77
CA LEU A 32 31.70 -8.72 -18.67
C LEU A 32 32.56 -7.86 -19.62
N ALA A 33 33.67 -7.29 -19.16
CA ALA A 33 34.61 -6.55 -20.01
C ALA A 33 35.30 -7.44 -21.06
N LEU A 34 35.59 -8.71 -20.74
CA LEU A 34 36.13 -9.68 -21.68
C LEU A 34 35.06 -10.11 -22.72
N GLN A 35 33.82 -10.37 -22.28
CA GLN A 35 32.71 -10.69 -23.17
C GLN A 35 32.38 -9.52 -24.11
N LEU A 36 32.25 -8.30 -23.59
CA LEU A 36 32.03 -7.09 -24.40
C LEU A 36 33.20 -6.82 -25.36
N GLY A 37 34.44 -7.12 -24.96
CA GLY A 37 35.58 -7.15 -25.89
C GLY A 37 35.39 -8.12 -27.05
N SER A 38 34.97 -9.36 -26.77
CA SER A 38 34.72 -10.36 -27.83
C SER A 38 33.60 -9.96 -28.81
N TYR A 39 32.58 -9.21 -28.37
CA TYR A 39 31.54 -8.68 -29.26
C TYR A 39 31.93 -7.41 -30.02
N THR A 40 32.99 -6.70 -29.61
CA THR A 40 33.41 -5.43 -30.22
C THR A 40 34.69 -5.53 -31.06
N GLY A 41 35.33 -6.71 -31.11
CA GLY A 41 36.47 -6.99 -31.97
C GLY A 41 37.81 -6.38 -31.53
N GLU A 42 37.83 -5.62 -30.43
CA GLU A 42 39.02 -4.94 -29.92
C GLU A 42 39.46 -5.45 -28.53
N ARG A 43 40.71 -5.11 -28.18
CA ARG A 43 41.38 -5.44 -26.92
C ARG A 43 40.51 -4.99 -25.72
N PRO A 44 40.42 -5.77 -24.62
CA PRO A 44 39.41 -5.61 -23.55
C PRO A 44 39.18 -4.16 -23.11
N ALA A 45 37.91 -3.76 -23.15
CA ALA A 45 37.46 -2.39 -22.92
C ALA A 45 37.90 -1.87 -21.55
N VAL A 46 38.47 -0.66 -21.54
CA VAL A 46 38.98 0.01 -20.34
C VAL A 46 37.79 0.48 -19.49
N PRO A 47 37.75 0.18 -18.17
CA PRO A 47 36.69 0.69 -17.30
C PRO A 47 36.81 2.21 -17.10
N PRO A 48 35.68 2.94 -16.94
CA PRO A 48 34.35 2.42 -16.62
C PRO A 48 33.48 2.11 -17.85
N LEU A 49 32.86 0.93 -17.87
CA LEU A 49 31.80 0.51 -18.80
C LEU A 49 30.49 1.35 -18.69
N SER A 50 30.50 2.42 -17.90
CA SER A 50 29.35 3.31 -17.64
C SER A 50 29.16 4.38 -18.71
N LEU A 51 30.13 4.54 -19.61
CA LEU A 51 30.10 5.47 -20.74
C LEU A 51 30.16 4.65 -22.04
N ALA A 52 28.99 4.27 -22.55
CA ALA A 52 28.88 3.68 -23.88
C ALA A 52 28.90 4.81 -24.92
N ASP A 53 30.05 5.01 -25.57
CA ASP A 53 30.16 5.97 -26.67
C ASP A 53 29.18 5.62 -27.79
N SER A 54 28.26 6.54 -28.09
CA SER A 54 27.05 6.32 -28.91
C SER A 54 27.29 6.09 -30.42
N THR A 55 28.53 5.80 -30.81
CA THR A 55 29.06 5.79 -32.19
C THR A 55 29.29 4.39 -32.76
N ARG A 56 29.21 3.34 -31.95
CA ARG A 56 29.44 1.95 -32.38
C ARG A 56 28.13 1.16 -32.41
N ASP A 57 27.56 1.00 -33.61
CA ASP A 57 26.40 0.12 -33.83
C ASP A 57 26.85 -1.35 -33.73
N VAL A 58 26.64 -1.97 -32.56
CA VAL A 58 26.95 -3.39 -32.31
C VAL A 58 25.88 -4.27 -32.96
N SER A 59 26.27 -5.10 -33.91
CA SER A 59 25.38 -6.09 -34.53
C SER A 59 25.08 -7.25 -33.57
N PRO A 60 23.82 -7.52 -33.21
CA PRO A 60 23.49 -8.59 -32.26
C PRO A 60 23.68 -9.98 -32.90
N SER A 61 24.63 -10.76 -32.38
CA SER A 61 24.75 -12.19 -32.68
C SER A 61 23.54 -12.97 -32.15
N THR A 62 22.97 -13.84 -32.96
CA THR A 62 21.62 -14.45 -32.86
C THR A 62 21.36 -15.35 -31.63
N GLU A 63 22.28 -15.44 -30.68
CA GLU A 63 22.26 -16.43 -29.59
C GLU A 63 21.79 -15.88 -28.23
N VAL A 64 21.67 -14.55 -28.08
CA VAL A 64 21.28 -13.92 -26.82
C VAL A 64 19.81 -14.17 -26.49
N LYS A 65 19.53 -14.83 -25.36
CA LYS A 65 18.17 -15.21 -24.89
C LYS A 65 17.91 -14.71 -23.47
N GLY A 66 16.63 -14.51 -23.13
CA GLY A 66 16.18 -14.04 -21.81
C GLY A 66 16.55 -12.58 -21.52
N VAL A 67 16.71 -12.24 -20.23
CA VAL A 67 16.89 -10.86 -19.72
C VAL A 67 18.03 -10.08 -20.41
N GLN A 68 19.08 -10.76 -20.89
CA GLN A 68 20.15 -10.08 -21.65
C GLN A 68 19.66 -9.53 -22.99
N LYS A 69 18.70 -10.21 -23.65
CA LYS A 69 18.04 -9.71 -24.86
C LYS A 69 17.17 -8.48 -24.54
N GLU A 70 16.35 -8.57 -23.49
CA GLU A 70 15.50 -7.46 -23.04
C GLU A 70 16.33 -6.22 -22.67
N TYR A 71 17.48 -6.42 -22.02
CA TYR A 71 18.44 -5.35 -21.72
C TYR A 71 19.02 -4.72 -22.99
N LEU A 72 19.39 -5.52 -23.99
CA LEU A 72 19.88 -5.01 -25.28
C LEU A 72 18.77 -4.27 -26.05
N GLU A 73 17.55 -4.79 -26.10
CA GLU A 73 16.39 -4.12 -26.71
C GLU A 73 16.08 -2.79 -26.01
N ALA A 74 16.12 -2.75 -24.68
CA ALA A 74 15.98 -1.52 -23.90
C ALA A 74 17.13 -0.53 -24.12
N LEU A 75 18.37 -1.02 -24.32
CA LEU A 75 19.55 -0.20 -24.64
C LEU A 75 19.45 0.39 -26.05
N HIS A 76 19.07 -0.40 -27.05
CA HIS A 76 18.79 0.09 -28.41
C HIS A 76 17.65 1.11 -28.41
N ALA A 77 16.57 0.87 -27.65
CA ALA A 77 15.49 1.83 -27.46
C ALA A 77 15.97 3.13 -26.76
N ASN A 78 16.89 3.04 -25.80
CA ASN A 78 17.48 4.21 -25.15
C ASN A 78 18.37 5.01 -26.11
N ILE A 79 19.17 4.35 -26.95
CA ILE A 79 19.97 4.99 -28.00
C ILE A 79 19.06 5.65 -29.05
N ALA A 80 17.99 4.98 -29.48
CA ALA A 80 17.01 5.55 -30.42
C ALA A 80 16.30 6.78 -29.83
N ALA A 81 15.85 6.71 -28.56
CA ALA A 81 15.22 7.83 -27.87
C ALA A 81 16.19 9.01 -27.65
N ARG A 82 17.48 8.75 -27.40
CA ARG A 82 18.53 9.79 -27.35
C ARG A 82 18.74 10.43 -28.72
N ARG A 83 18.93 9.63 -29.78
CA ARG A 83 19.07 10.13 -31.17
C ARG A 83 17.87 11.01 -31.56
N GLN A 84 16.63 10.62 -31.20
CA GLN A 84 15.42 11.41 -31.42
C GLN A 84 15.35 12.69 -30.55
N PHE A 85 15.82 12.64 -29.30
CA PHE A 85 15.88 13.81 -28.43
C PHE A 85 16.91 14.83 -28.91
N ASP A 86 18.09 14.37 -29.32
CA ASP A 86 19.14 15.20 -29.90
C ASP A 86 18.68 15.81 -31.24
N GLU A 87 18.01 15.02 -32.10
CA GLU A 87 17.38 15.50 -33.34
C GLU A 87 16.29 16.57 -33.05
N ALA A 88 15.45 16.37 -32.03
CA ALA A 88 14.47 17.36 -31.61
C ALA A 88 15.11 18.64 -31.05
N LEU A 89 16.24 18.55 -30.33
CA LEU A 89 17.02 19.70 -29.88
C LEU A 89 17.64 20.48 -31.05
N GLN A 90 18.16 19.79 -32.07
CA GLN A 90 18.69 20.45 -33.26
C GLN A 90 17.56 21.04 -34.13
N ALA A 91 16.40 20.38 -34.23
CA ALA A 91 15.22 20.92 -34.92
C ALA A 91 14.60 22.13 -34.21
N GLY A 92 14.75 22.21 -32.88
CA GLY A 92 14.41 23.40 -32.09
C GLY A 92 15.44 24.53 -32.15
N ARG A 93 16.60 24.32 -32.79
CA ARG A 93 17.64 25.33 -32.95
C ARG A 93 17.45 26.05 -34.30
N PRO A 94 17.37 27.39 -34.34
CA PRO A 94 17.36 28.10 -35.61
C PRO A 94 18.66 27.83 -36.37
N LYS A 95 18.56 27.67 -37.69
CA LYS A 95 19.73 27.62 -38.58
C LYS A 95 20.29 29.03 -38.78
N ASP A 96 21.00 29.52 -37.78
CA ASP A 96 22.05 30.51 -38.02
C ASP A 96 23.29 29.77 -38.54
N ASP A 97 23.74 30.15 -39.74
CA ASP A 97 25.00 29.65 -40.29
C ASP A 97 26.19 30.21 -39.50
N LEU A 98 27.11 29.32 -39.14
CA LEU A 98 28.58 29.45 -39.27
C LEU A 98 29.32 28.59 -38.22
N GLN A 99 30.52 28.18 -38.59
CA GLN A 99 31.39 27.35 -37.76
C GLN A 99 31.90 28.14 -36.54
N SER A 100 31.50 27.74 -35.33
CA SER A 100 32.17 28.15 -34.09
C SER A 100 32.59 26.94 -33.27
N LYS A 101 33.87 26.89 -32.88
CA LYS A 101 34.42 25.89 -31.96
C LYS A 101 33.60 25.84 -30.65
N PRO A 102 33.43 24.67 -30.02
CA PRO A 102 32.90 24.58 -28.66
C PRO A 102 33.92 25.15 -27.66
N LEU A 103 33.86 26.46 -27.43
CA LEU A 103 34.54 27.14 -26.33
C LEU A 103 33.68 27.09 -25.06
N SER A 104 34.32 27.32 -23.90
CA SER A 104 33.79 26.98 -22.55
C SER A 104 32.61 27.83 -22.03
N VAL A 105 31.95 28.59 -22.90
CA VAL A 105 30.85 29.54 -22.60
C VAL A 105 29.64 28.85 -21.94
N GLY A 106 29.50 27.53 -22.11
CA GLY A 106 28.41 26.75 -21.53
C GLY A 106 28.35 26.75 -20.00
N SER A 107 29.50 26.84 -19.30
CA SER A 107 29.49 26.95 -17.83
C SER A 107 29.09 28.36 -17.39
N GLU A 108 29.73 29.37 -17.97
CA GLU A 108 29.52 30.79 -17.65
C GLU A 108 28.04 31.19 -17.83
N LEU A 109 27.41 30.80 -18.96
CA LEU A 109 25.99 31.08 -19.23
C LEU A 109 25.05 30.35 -18.23
N LEU A 110 25.40 29.13 -17.81
CA LEU A 110 24.64 28.41 -16.77
C LEU A 110 24.82 29.05 -15.38
N GLU A 111 26.01 29.54 -15.06
CA GLU A 111 26.32 30.22 -13.81
C GLU A 111 25.62 31.59 -13.72
N GLU A 112 25.62 32.37 -14.81
CA GLU A 112 24.80 33.58 -14.97
C GLU A 112 23.31 33.26 -14.82
N ARG A 113 22.82 32.20 -15.47
CA ARG A 113 21.41 31.79 -15.37
C ARG A 113 21.04 31.39 -13.94
N LEU A 114 21.93 30.69 -13.22
CA LEU A 114 21.76 30.35 -11.81
C LEU A 114 21.82 31.59 -10.91
N ALA A 115 22.68 32.57 -11.21
CA ALA A 115 22.73 33.84 -10.49
C ALA A 115 21.42 34.64 -10.67
N LEU A 116 20.90 34.73 -11.90
CA LEU A 116 19.63 35.37 -12.21
C LEU A 116 18.44 34.67 -11.53
N LEU A 117 18.43 33.33 -11.49
CA LEU A 117 17.39 32.57 -10.77
C LEU A 117 17.47 32.80 -9.25
N LYS A 118 18.67 32.81 -8.65
CA LYS A 118 18.87 33.15 -7.23
C LYS A 118 18.46 34.59 -6.92
N LEU A 119 18.74 35.54 -7.81
CA LEU A 119 18.33 36.94 -7.67
C LEU A 119 16.80 37.11 -7.77
N ARG A 120 16.17 36.40 -8.71
CA ARG A 120 14.72 36.33 -8.84
C ARG A 120 14.05 35.74 -7.59
N GLN A 121 14.55 34.62 -7.08
CA GLN A 121 14.06 34.00 -5.84
C GLN A 121 14.18 34.95 -4.64
N LYS A 122 15.30 35.69 -4.53
CA LYS A 122 15.47 36.73 -3.51
C LYS A 122 14.45 37.86 -3.66
N ARG A 123 14.18 38.34 -4.88
CA ARG A 123 13.14 39.35 -5.15
C ARG A 123 11.74 38.85 -4.80
N GLU A 124 11.40 37.62 -5.17
CA GLU A 124 10.10 37.01 -4.85
C GLU A 124 9.93 36.81 -3.34
N CYS A 125 10.98 36.41 -2.62
CA CYS A 125 10.99 36.35 -1.15
C CYS A 125 10.85 37.73 -0.49
N LEU A 126 11.57 38.75 -0.97
CA LEU A 126 11.44 40.13 -0.46
C LEU A 126 10.06 40.72 -0.73
N LEU A 127 9.44 40.42 -1.88
CA LEU A 127 8.07 40.82 -2.19
C LEU A 127 7.06 40.11 -1.27
N ALA A 128 7.24 38.82 -0.97
CA ALA A 128 6.39 38.11 -0.03
C ALA A 128 6.52 38.66 1.41
N ILE A 129 7.73 39.04 1.83
CA ILE A 129 7.96 39.73 3.12
C ILE A 129 7.34 41.12 3.11
N GLN A 130 7.46 41.88 2.02
CA GLN A 130 6.82 43.19 1.87
C GLN A 130 5.29 43.08 1.90
N GLN A 131 4.71 42.04 1.28
CA GLN A 131 3.28 41.76 1.32
C GLN A 131 2.81 41.36 2.73
N SER A 132 3.53 40.50 3.44
CA SER A 132 3.17 40.15 4.82
C SER A 132 3.30 41.35 5.77
N LEU A 133 4.33 42.18 5.60
CA LEU A 133 4.46 43.44 6.34
C LEU A 133 3.36 44.45 5.97
N HIS A 134 2.91 44.50 4.72
CA HIS A 134 1.77 45.32 4.31
C HIS A 134 0.48 44.84 4.99
N CYS A 135 0.18 43.55 4.93
CA CYS A 135 -1.01 42.97 5.58
C CYS A 135 -0.98 43.07 7.12
N LEU A 136 0.20 43.19 7.73
CA LEU A 136 0.37 43.48 9.16
C LEU A 136 0.28 44.99 9.48
N ALA A 137 0.69 45.87 8.55
CA ALA A 137 0.54 47.32 8.68
C ALA A 137 -0.91 47.79 8.44
N GLU A 138 -1.64 47.12 7.55
CA GLU A 138 -3.09 47.26 7.36
C GLU A 138 -3.89 46.76 8.57
N LYS A 139 -3.29 45.87 9.39
CA LYS A 139 -3.92 45.21 10.54
C LYS A 139 -3.09 45.42 11.82
N PRO A 140 -2.95 46.67 12.30
CA PRO A 140 -2.21 46.95 13.53
C PRO A 140 -2.85 46.19 14.71
N ALA A 141 -2.05 45.41 15.43
CA ALA A 141 -2.49 44.61 16.58
C ALA A 141 -3.03 45.43 17.77
N SER A 142 -3.10 46.76 17.65
CA SER A 142 -3.73 47.69 18.58
C SER A 142 -5.20 48.01 18.24
N ALA A 143 -5.72 47.56 17.09
CA ALA A 143 -7.12 47.69 16.74
C ALA A 143 -7.96 46.70 17.58
N GLN A 144 -8.92 47.22 18.35
CA GLN A 144 -9.69 46.46 19.35
C GLN A 144 -10.47 45.26 18.80
N ASN A 145 -10.67 45.19 17.48
CA ASN A 145 -11.50 44.18 16.82
C ASN A 145 -10.67 43.09 16.10
N PHE A 146 -9.32 43.12 16.15
CA PHE A 146 -8.48 42.17 15.39
C PHE A 146 -8.06 40.92 16.16
N LEU A 147 -8.33 40.88 17.47
CA LEU A 147 -8.18 39.67 18.31
C LEU A 147 -9.54 39.24 18.86
N ASP A 148 -10.59 39.28 18.02
CA ASP A 148 -11.86 38.68 18.36
C ASP A 148 -11.69 37.15 18.43
N THR A 149 -11.90 36.59 19.62
CA THR A 149 -11.79 35.16 19.86
C THR A 149 -12.87 34.37 19.13
N GLU A 150 -14.04 34.96 18.87
CA GLU A 150 -15.13 34.31 18.13
C GLU A 150 -14.68 33.99 16.70
N GLU A 151 -14.11 34.97 15.97
CA GLU A 151 -13.62 34.79 14.60
C GLU A 151 -12.43 33.81 14.51
N ILE A 152 -11.54 33.83 15.50
CA ILE A 152 -10.37 32.92 15.55
C ILE A 152 -10.81 31.46 15.75
N PHE A 153 -11.91 31.22 16.47
CA PHE A 153 -12.43 29.87 16.73
C PHE A 153 -13.61 29.45 15.85
N HIS A 154 -14.09 30.29 14.93
CA HIS A 154 -15.26 30.03 14.06
C HIS A 154 -15.15 28.82 13.10
N GLY A 155 -14.01 28.13 13.05
CA GLY A 155 -13.83 26.84 12.35
C GLY A 155 -13.31 25.70 13.23
N ALA A 156 -13.14 25.91 14.55
CA ALA A 156 -12.69 24.88 15.48
C ALA A 156 -13.89 24.06 15.98
N THR A 157 -13.71 22.74 16.09
CA THR A 157 -14.63 21.92 16.90
C THR A 157 -14.59 22.40 18.34
N ALA A 158 -15.75 22.71 18.92
CA ALA A 158 -15.84 23.22 20.29
C ALA A 158 -15.00 22.36 21.25
N LEU A 159 -14.05 23.00 21.94
CA LEU A 159 -13.17 22.30 22.88
C LEU A 159 -14.03 21.69 24.00
N PRO A 160 -13.69 20.48 24.49
CA PRO A 160 -14.42 19.88 25.60
C PRO A 160 -14.37 20.81 26.80
N SER A 161 -15.54 21.09 27.40
CA SER A 161 -15.66 22.02 28.52
C SER A 161 -14.69 21.61 29.64
N VAL A 162 -13.78 22.52 30.00
CA VAL A 162 -12.74 22.26 30.99
C VAL A 162 -13.43 22.13 32.36
N PRO A 163 -13.23 21.01 33.11
CA PRO A 163 -13.92 20.80 34.37
C PRO A 163 -13.72 21.98 35.34
N GLU A 164 -14.82 22.44 35.95
CA GLU A 164 -14.82 23.62 36.82
C GLU A 164 -13.82 23.52 37.98
N ALA A 165 -13.48 22.31 38.44
CA ALA A 165 -12.43 22.07 39.42
C ALA A 165 -11.05 22.64 38.99
N VAL A 166 -10.74 22.65 37.69
CA VAL A 166 -9.52 23.24 37.13
C VAL A 166 -9.63 24.76 37.12
N ILE A 167 -10.76 25.32 36.66
CA ILE A 167 -11.01 26.76 36.62
C ILE A 167 -10.94 27.35 38.05
N ASN A 168 -11.63 26.72 39.00
CA ASN A 168 -11.66 27.11 40.41
C ASN A 168 -10.27 27.02 41.07
N SER A 169 -9.38 26.13 40.62
CA SER A 169 -7.99 26.10 41.10
C SER A 169 -7.20 27.34 40.70
N PHE A 170 -7.43 27.90 39.50
CA PHE A 170 -6.80 29.15 39.06
C PHE A 170 -7.46 30.40 39.67
N VAL A 171 -8.75 30.34 40.01
CA VAL A 171 -9.44 31.42 40.72
C VAL A 171 -9.00 31.50 42.19
N ALA A 172 -8.80 30.35 42.84
CA ALA A 172 -8.36 30.29 44.24
C ALA A 172 -6.97 30.94 44.47
N GLU A 173 -6.04 30.83 43.52
CA GLU A 173 -4.71 31.46 43.62
C GLU A 173 -4.70 32.97 43.33
N GLN A 174 -5.78 33.54 42.77
CA GLN A 174 -5.87 34.97 42.46
C GLN A 174 -6.40 35.83 43.62
N SER A 175 -6.94 35.22 44.68
CA SER A 175 -7.66 35.92 45.76
C SER A 175 -6.83 36.18 47.03
N THR A 176 -5.54 36.52 46.89
CA THR A 176 -4.76 37.22 47.94
C THR A 176 -3.73 38.17 47.33
N ALA A 177 -3.31 39.18 48.09
CA ALA A 177 -2.39 40.22 47.62
C ALA A 177 -1.04 39.65 47.13
N GLN A 178 -0.50 40.25 46.06
CA GLN A 178 0.77 39.92 45.38
C GLN A 178 1.80 39.24 46.30
N PRO A 179 1.94 37.90 46.26
CA PRO A 179 2.94 37.21 47.05
C PRO A 179 4.34 37.50 46.47
N ASP A 180 5.30 37.70 47.38
CA ASP A 180 6.69 38.02 47.05
C ASP A 180 7.29 37.05 46.01
N LEU A 181 8.18 37.57 45.17
CA LEU A 181 8.77 36.87 44.04
C LEU A 181 9.54 35.61 44.49
N GLN A 182 10.12 35.62 45.70
CA GLN A 182 10.73 34.41 46.29
C GLN A 182 9.69 33.32 46.59
N VAL A 183 8.48 33.70 47.05
CA VAL A 183 7.39 32.74 47.29
C VAL A 183 6.95 32.09 45.98
N ARG A 184 6.82 32.88 44.90
CA ARG A 184 6.53 32.35 43.55
C ARG A 184 7.64 31.40 43.04
N ILE A 185 8.92 31.74 43.25
CA ILE A 185 10.03 30.84 42.89
C ILE A 185 9.99 29.54 43.70
N ASN A 186 9.69 29.61 45.00
CA ASN A 186 9.58 28.43 45.86
C ASN A 186 8.35 27.56 45.52
N GLN A 187 7.22 28.17 45.14
CA GLN A 187 6.06 27.48 44.59
C GLN A 187 6.40 26.78 43.27
N LEU A 188 7.08 27.47 42.34
CA LEU A 188 7.53 26.91 41.06
C LEU A 188 8.54 25.77 41.26
N GLY A 189 9.48 25.91 42.19
CA GLY A 189 10.40 24.82 42.57
C GLY A 189 9.64 23.59 43.10
N LYS A 190 8.61 23.81 43.92
CA LYS A 190 7.75 22.76 44.48
C LYS A 190 6.87 22.08 43.41
N THR A 191 6.33 22.82 42.44
CA THR A 191 5.56 22.23 41.32
C THR A 191 6.47 21.51 40.33
N VAL A 192 7.64 22.05 40.00
CA VAL A 192 8.65 21.39 39.16
C VAL A 192 9.17 20.10 39.81
N LEU A 193 9.39 20.06 41.13
CA LEU A 193 9.76 18.83 41.84
C LEU A 193 8.63 17.80 41.85
N ARG A 194 7.37 18.22 42.07
CA ARG A 194 6.19 17.34 41.95
C ARG A 194 6.06 16.76 40.53
N ALA A 195 6.15 17.61 39.50
CA ALA A 195 6.07 17.19 38.10
C ALA A 195 7.20 16.22 37.72
N LYS A 196 8.44 16.46 38.18
CA LYS A 196 9.56 15.52 38.00
C LYS A 196 9.33 14.18 38.69
N LEU A 197 8.68 14.17 39.86
CA LEU A 197 8.35 12.93 40.58
C LEU A 197 7.25 12.15 39.86
N LEU A 198 6.17 12.82 39.43
CA LEU A 198 5.10 12.22 38.62
C LEU A 198 5.64 11.65 37.30
N LEU A 199 6.45 12.42 36.56
CA LEU A 199 7.12 11.94 35.35
C LEU A 199 7.99 10.71 35.61
N LYS A 200 8.69 10.63 36.75
CA LYS A 200 9.46 9.43 37.14
C LYS A 200 8.59 8.25 37.58
N GLN A 201 7.36 8.48 38.02
CA GLN A 201 6.36 7.44 38.28
C GLN A 201 5.76 6.93 36.96
N GLU A 202 5.39 7.83 36.05
CA GLU A 202 4.89 7.51 34.71
C GLU A 202 5.94 6.75 33.89
N GLU A 203 7.21 7.18 33.86
CA GLU A 203 8.30 6.45 33.22
C GLU A 203 8.42 5.00 33.72
N ARG A 204 8.23 4.76 35.02
CA ARG A 204 8.26 3.41 35.62
C ARG A 204 7.06 2.59 35.19
N LEU A 205 5.85 3.14 35.28
CA LEU A 205 4.62 2.46 34.83
C LEU A 205 4.67 2.15 33.32
N LEU A 206 5.26 3.04 32.52
CA LEU A 206 5.48 2.82 31.08
C LEU A 206 6.56 1.74 30.84
N ALA A 207 7.64 1.71 31.63
CA ALA A 207 8.64 0.66 31.57
C ALA A 207 8.07 -0.72 31.97
N GLU A 208 7.25 -0.79 33.02
CA GLU A 208 6.54 -1.99 33.43
C GLU A 208 5.51 -2.44 32.38
N ALA A 209 4.77 -1.51 31.77
CA ALA A 209 3.84 -1.83 30.69
C ALA A 209 4.58 -2.37 29.46
N ARG A 210 5.74 -1.78 29.11
CA ARG A 210 6.63 -2.29 28.06
C ARG A 210 7.28 -3.64 28.40
N ALA A 211 7.52 -3.94 29.68
CA ALA A 211 7.95 -5.26 30.12
C ALA A 211 6.82 -6.28 29.96
N ARG A 212 5.62 -5.95 30.47
CA ARG A 212 4.38 -6.75 30.36
C ARG A 212 3.91 -6.95 28.91
N SER A 213 4.26 -6.07 27.98
CA SER A 213 4.01 -6.28 26.54
C SER A 213 5.07 -7.16 25.87
N LYS A 214 6.34 -7.06 26.29
CA LYS A 214 7.45 -7.91 25.80
C LYS A 214 7.40 -9.34 26.32
N SER A 215 6.73 -9.59 27.44
CA SER A 215 6.51 -10.94 27.98
C SER A 215 5.30 -11.67 27.38
N LYS A 216 4.56 -11.05 26.45
CA LYS A 216 3.55 -11.76 25.66
C LYS A 216 4.23 -12.46 24.49
N PRO A 217 4.00 -13.77 24.26
CA PRO A 217 4.49 -14.42 23.06
C PRO A 217 3.81 -13.83 21.82
N ASP A 218 4.57 -13.70 20.73
CA ASP A 218 4.10 -13.17 19.44
C ASP A 218 3.03 -14.07 18.79
N VAL A 219 2.94 -15.32 19.23
CA VAL A 219 1.87 -16.27 18.89
C VAL A 219 0.70 -16.09 19.86
N VAL A 220 -0.19 -15.14 19.56
CA VAL A 220 -1.52 -15.08 20.19
C VAL A 220 -2.28 -16.35 19.80
N SER A 221 -2.76 -17.12 20.78
CA SER A 221 -3.48 -18.37 20.50
C SER A 221 -4.77 -18.10 19.74
N ASN A 222 -5.18 -19.04 18.86
CA ASN A 222 -6.42 -18.92 18.12
C ASN A 222 -7.66 -18.85 19.04
N GLY A 223 -7.58 -19.45 20.24
CA GLY A 223 -8.57 -19.30 21.31
C GLY A 223 -8.69 -17.84 21.78
N ALA A 224 -7.59 -17.23 22.24
CA ALA A 224 -7.59 -15.84 22.69
C ALA A 224 -8.00 -14.84 21.56
N LYS A 225 -7.71 -15.18 20.31
CA LYS A 225 -8.18 -14.42 19.15
C LYS A 225 -9.69 -14.58 18.91
N LEU A 226 -10.25 -15.77 19.08
CA LEU A 226 -11.69 -16.02 19.01
C LEU A 226 -12.43 -15.35 20.18
N GLU A 227 -11.88 -15.41 21.39
CA GLU A 227 -12.40 -14.70 22.57
C GLU A 227 -12.45 -13.20 22.33
N ALA A 228 -11.36 -12.58 21.87
CA ALA A 228 -11.32 -11.15 21.53
C ALA A 228 -12.29 -10.77 20.39
N LEU A 229 -12.48 -11.64 19.40
CA LEU A 229 -13.50 -11.45 18.35
C LEU A 229 -14.92 -11.61 18.90
N ASN A 230 -15.12 -12.45 19.92
CA ASN A 230 -16.42 -12.63 20.55
C ASN A 230 -16.74 -11.50 21.54
N THR A 231 -15.76 -10.96 22.28
CA THR A 231 -15.98 -9.76 23.10
C THR A 231 -16.27 -8.55 22.22
N THR A 232 -15.49 -8.29 21.17
CA THR A 232 -15.79 -7.19 20.23
C THR A 232 -17.10 -7.37 19.47
N ARG A 233 -17.52 -8.60 19.16
CA ARG A 233 -18.90 -8.90 18.70
C ARG A 233 -19.92 -8.49 19.75
N ASN A 234 -19.76 -8.92 21.00
CA ASN A 234 -20.74 -8.68 22.05
C ASN A 234 -20.80 -7.19 22.43
N GLU A 235 -19.67 -6.47 22.40
CA GLU A 235 -19.58 -5.01 22.54
C GLU A 235 -20.27 -4.31 21.36
N LEU A 236 -20.11 -4.78 20.12
CA LEU A 236 -20.83 -4.23 18.96
C LEU A 236 -22.32 -4.52 19.00
N ILE A 237 -22.74 -5.71 19.44
CA ILE A 237 -24.16 -6.06 19.64
C ILE A 237 -24.75 -5.16 20.72
N ASN A 238 -24.13 -5.07 21.90
CA ASN A 238 -24.60 -4.22 22.99
C ASN A 238 -24.55 -2.72 22.63
N TRP A 239 -23.57 -2.28 21.83
CA TRP A 239 -23.57 -0.92 21.28
C TRP A 239 -24.73 -0.69 20.32
N ILE A 240 -24.97 -1.61 19.37
CA ILE A 240 -26.12 -1.53 18.46
C ILE A 240 -27.43 -1.58 19.23
N GLU A 241 -27.55 -2.41 20.28
CA GLU A 241 -28.74 -2.50 21.14
C GLU A 241 -28.92 -1.22 21.98
N THR A 242 -27.85 -0.59 22.46
CA THR A 242 -27.94 0.71 23.15
C THR A 242 -28.23 1.88 22.21
N GLU A 243 -27.72 1.89 20.97
CA GLU A 243 -28.09 2.91 19.98
C GLU A 243 -29.50 2.70 19.39
N LEU A 244 -29.95 1.46 19.19
CA LEU A 244 -31.32 1.15 18.78
C LEU A 244 -32.33 1.43 19.89
N SER A 245 -31.99 1.18 21.16
CA SER A 245 -32.86 1.56 22.28
C SER A 245 -32.88 3.07 22.50
N LYS A 246 -31.76 3.80 22.34
CA LYS A 246 -31.77 5.28 22.27
C LYS A 246 -32.64 5.79 21.12
N ALA A 247 -32.43 5.30 19.90
CA ALA A 247 -33.24 5.69 18.73
C ALA A 247 -34.72 5.25 18.83
N SER A 248 -35.05 4.29 19.70
CA SER A 248 -36.41 3.90 20.06
C SER A 248 -36.96 4.65 21.29
N ALA A 249 -36.15 5.48 21.96
CA ALA A 249 -36.49 6.25 23.15
C ALA A 249 -36.31 7.77 22.95
N ASP A 250 -36.01 8.21 21.72
CA ASP A 250 -35.90 9.63 21.32
C ASP A 250 -37.29 10.24 21.00
N GLU A 251 -38.32 9.80 21.72
CA GLU A 251 -39.52 10.60 22.01
C GLU A 251 -39.31 11.17 23.41
N PRO A 252 -39.38 12.49 23.62
CA PRO A 252 -38.78 13.13 24.80
C PRO A 252 -39.63 12.92 26.07
N ASP A 253 -39.20 12.00 26.93
CA ASP A 253 -39.56 12.00 28.36
C ASP A 253 -38.32 12.20 29.24
N GLY A 254 -38.53 12.83 30.39
CA GLY A 254 -37.49 13.49 31.17
C GLY A 254 -36.59 12.56 31.99
N SER A 255 -35.47 13.13 32.44
CA SER A 255 -34.70 12.58 33.56
C SER A 255 -35.61 12.39 34.78
N ALA A 256 -35.73 11.15 35.26
CA ALA A 256 -36.66 10.80 36.33
C ALA A 256 -36.19 11.29 37.72
N GLU A 257 -36.69 12.46 38.14
CA GLU A 257 -37.06 12.74 39.53
C GLU A 257 -38.46 13.38 39.59
N ASP A 258 -39.18 13.08 40.66
CA ASP A 258 -40.60 13.38 40.95
C ASP A 258 -41.33 14.46 40.11
N THR A 259 -42.39 14.05 39.40
CA THR A 259 -43.75 14.51 39.76
C THR A 259 -44.86 13.59 39.24
N ARG A 260 -46.05 13.67 39.87
CA ARG A 260 -47.16 12.75 39.67
C ARG A 260 -48.16 13.24 38.61
N HIS A 261 -48.76 12.27 37.90
CA HIS A 261 -50.02 12.37 37.15
C HIS A 261 -50.05 13.32 35.94
N THR A 262 -50.20 12.77 34.73
CA THR A 262 -51.53 12.61 34.07
C THR A 262 -51.40 11.87 32.74
N HIS A 263 -52.38 11.04 32.38
CA HIS A 263 -52.57 10.62 30.98
C HIS A 263 -53.42 11.67 30.27
N GLY A 264 -52.93 12.18 29.13
CA GLY A 264 -53.64 13.09 28.23
C GLY A 264 -53.35 12.74 26.76
N PRO A 265 -54.20 13.15 25.81
CA PRO A 265 -54.07 12.76 24.40
C PRO A 265 -52.98 13.56 23.66
N ARG A 266 -52.31 12.91 22.71
CA ARG A 266 -51.36 13.53 21.76
C ARG A 266 -52.12 14.53 20.88
N SER A 267 -51.67 15.79 20.83
CA SER A 267 -52.46 16.92 20.30
C SER A 267 -52.56 16.96 18.77
N GLU A 268 -53.69 17.48 18.28
CA GLU A 268 -53.91 17.74 16.84
C GLU A 268 -52.92 18.80 16.29
N ASP A 269 -52.37 19.65 17.16
CA ASP A 269 -51.36 20.66 16.85
C ASP A 269 -50.04 20.08 16.31
N ASP A 270 -49.63 18.87 16.75
CA ASP A 270 -48.45 18.19 16.21
C ASP A 270 -48.65 17.84 14.73
N GLN A 271 -49.85 17.34 14.39
CA GLN A 271 -50.21 16.99 13.02
C GLN A 271 -50.37 18.26 12.15
N ALA A 272 -50.89 19.35 12.72
CA ALA A 272 -51.00 20.64 12.03
C ALA A 272 -49.62 21.26 11.76
N THR A 273 -48.70 21.25 12.73
CA THR A 273 -47.35 21.78 12.54
C THR A 273 -46.57 20.97 11.50
N ILE A 274 -46.60 19.64 11.55
CA ILE A 274 -46.02 18.77 10.51
C ILE A 274 -46.58 19.12 9.12
N ALA A 275 -47.89 19.29 8.98
CA ALA A 275 -48.52 19.65 7.70
C ALA A 275 -48.05 21.01 7.17
N THR A 276 -47.83 22.01 8.04
CA THR A 276 -47.27 23.31 7.62
C THR A 276 -45.80 23.22 7.20
N GLN A 277 -44.99 22.40 7.89
CA GLN A 277 -43.59 22.17 7.51
C GLN A 277 -43.48 21.49 6.14
N LEU A 278 -44.31 20.46 5.87
CA LEU A 278 -44.35 19.79 4.57
C LEU A 278 -44.74 20.74 3.43
N ARG A 279 -45.73 21.63 3.64
CA ARG A 279 -46.06 22.68 2.67
C ARG A 279 -44.88 23.64 2.44
N GLN A 280 -44.20 24.07 3.51
CA GLN A 280 -43.03 24.95 3.38
C GLN A 280 -41.86 24.28 2.62
N ILE A 281 -41.67 22.97 2.78
CA ILE A 281 -40.69 22.18 2.00
C ILE A 281 -41.12 22.11 0.53
N GLN A 282 -42.40 21.88 0.24
CA GLN A 282 -42.94 21.88 -1.12
C GLN A 282 -42.72 23.24 -1.82
N ASP A 283 -42.97 24.36 -1.12
CA ASP A 283 -42.75 25.71 -1.63
C ASP A 283 -41.26 26.06 -1.85
N LYS A 284 -40.37 25.51 -1.03
CA LYS A 284 -38.91 25.59 -1.23
C LYS A 284 -38.49 24.81 -2.48
N TYR A 285 -39.02 23.60 -2.67
CA TYR A 285 -38.71 22.75 -3.81
C TYR A 285 -39.27 23.31 -5.13
N ALA A 286 -40.48 23.85 -5.11
CA ALA A 286 -41.09 24.54 -6.25
C ALA A 286 -40.26 25.73 -6.73
N ARG A 287 -39.77 26.58 -5.80
CA ARG A 287 -38.86 27.70 -6.12
C ARG A 287 -37.52 27.23 -6.69
N CYS A 288 -36.94 26.15 -6.16
CA CYS A 288 -35.73 25.54 -6.71
C CYS A 288 -35.93 25.05 -8.16
N LEU A 289 -37.07 24.39 -8.44
CA LEU A 289 -37.42 23.95 -9.80
C LEU A 289 -37.72 25.11 -10.75
N ALA A 290 -38.31 26.22 -10.26
CA ALA A 290 -38.50 27.43 -11.05
C ALA A 290 -37.16 28.06 -11.44
N ALA A 291 -36.31 28.40 -10.47
CA ALA A 291 -35.00 28.99 -10.73
C ALA A 291 -34.11 28.11 -11.65
N ARG A 292 -34.22 26.77 -11.53
CA ARG A 292 -33.53 25.84 -12.43
C ARG A 292 -34.09 25.84 -13.86
N LYS A 293 -35.40 26.03 -14.04
CA LYS A 293 -36.01 26.24 -15.37
C LYS A 293 -35.59 27.58 -15.98
N ASP A 294 -35.53 28.63 -15.16
CA ASP A 294 -35.12 29.97 -15.61
C ASP A 294 -33.65 29.98 -16.04
N LEU A 295 -32.75 29.35 -15.27
CA LEU A 295 -31.35 29.14 -15.67
C LEU A 295 -31.22 28.33 -16.96
N LEU A 296 -32.03 27.29 -17.16
CA LEU A 296 -32.06 26.52 -18.40
C LEU A 296 -32.58 27.35 -19.58
N ALA A 297 -33.60 28.20 -19.37
CA ALA A 297 -34.14 29.10 -20.38
C ALA A 297 -33.14 30.22 -20.77
N LEU A 298 -32.37 30.74 -19.82
CA LEU A 298 -31.27 31.67 -20.10
C LEU A 298 -30.13 30.98 -20.85
N ALA A 299 -29.78 29.75 -20.48
CA ALA A 299 -28.74 28.97 -21.16
C ALA A 299 -29.10 28.59 -22.60
N THR A 300 -30.37 28.25 -22.88
CA THR A 300 -30.84 27.94 -24.25
C THR A 300 -31.12 29.17 -25.10
N ARG A 301 -31.30 30.35 -24.49
CA ARG A 301 -31.51 31.62 -25.20
C ARG A 301 -30.20 32.32 -25.61
N ASN A 302 -29.04 31.77 -25.27
CA ASN A 302 -27.76 32.31 -25.71
C ASN A 302 -27.54 32.04 -27.22
N PRO A 303 -27.57 33.05 -28.12
CA PRO A 303 -27.50 32.82 -29.55
C PRO A 303 -26.12 32.31 -29.95
N GLN A 304 -26.08 31.11 -30.52
CA GLN A 304 -24.86 30.50 -31.08
C GLN A 304 -24.26 31.43 -32.15
N PRO A 305 -23.06 32.00 -31.96
CA PRO A 305 -22.49 32.95 -32.91
C PRO A 305 -22.13 32.24 -34.22
N SER A 306 -22.88 32.54 -35.27
CA SER A 306 -22.62 32.04 -36.61
C SER A 306 -21.39 32.74 -37.19
N ILE A 307 -20.24 32.09 -37.12
CA ILE A 307 -18.99 32.56 -37.74
C ILE A 307 -19.11 32.36 -39.26
N PRO A 308 -19.11 33.43 -40.10
CA PRO A 308 -19.05 33.28 -41.56
C PRO A 308 -17.65 32.84 -42.01
N PRO A 309 -17.51 32.13 -43.14
CA PRO A 309 -16.23 31.66 -43.63
C PRO A 309 -15.31 32.83 -44.08
N PRO A 310 -13.98 32.67 -44.01
CA PRO A 310 -13.04 33.75 -44.29
C PRO A 310 -12.92 34.04 -45.79
N ALA A 311 -13.23 35.28 -46.19
CA ALA A 311 -12.85 35.82 -47.48
C ALA A 311 -11.36 36.22 -47.49
N GLN A 312 -10.72 36.18 -48.66
CA GLN A 312 -9.29 36.50 -48.82
C GLN A 312 -8.99 38.01 -48.64
N PRO A 313 -7.76 38.37 -48.23
CA PRO A 313 -7.41 39.75 -47.94
C PRO A 313 -7.30 40.60 -49.21
N THR A 314 -7.84 41.81 -49.16
CA THR A 314 -7.52 42.89 -50.12
C THR A 314 -7.01 44.10 -49.37
N SER A 315 -6.01 44.77 -49.94
CA SER A 315 -5.30 45.88 -49.31
C SER A 315 -6.03 47.21 -49.51
N SER A 316 -6.26 47.94 -48.42
CA SER A 316 -6.28 49.40 -48.43
C SER A 316 -5.75 49.92 -47.10
N ALA A 317 -5.28 51.17 -47.06
CA ALA A 317 -4.57 51.71 -45.92
C ALA A 317 -4.99 53.16 -45.63
N LYS A 318 -4.96 53.53 -44.34
CA LYS A 318 -4.47 54.81 -43.75
C LYS A 318 -5.31 55.28 -42.55
N HIS A 319 -4.58 55.69 -41.52
CA HIS A 319 -4.87 56.72 -40.50
C HIS A 319 -6.17 56.62 -39.67
N GLY A 320 -6.02 56.79 -38.35
CA GLY A 320 -7.15 57.05 -37.46
C GLY A 320 -6.81 56.96 -35.98
N TYR A 321 -6.08 57.97 -35.47
CA TYR A 321 -5.94 58.33 -34.05
C TYR A 321 -5.30 57.35 -33.05
N ASP A 322 -4.41 57.90 -32.22
CA ASP A 322 -4.26 57.43 -30.84
C ASP A 322 -5.58 57.67 -30.10
N ASP A 323 -6.11 56.62 -29.46
CA ASP A 323 -7.24 56.73 -28.54
C ASP A 323 -6.72 56.27 -27.16
N ASP A 324 -6.72 57.17 -26.19
CA ASP A 324 -6.05 56.99 -24.90
C ASP A 324 -6.82 55.93 -24.08
N PRO A 325 -6.20 54.80 -23.67
CA PRO A 325 -6.95 53.64 -23.18
C PRO A 325 -7.57 53.89 -21.80
N GLU A 326 -8.85 54.31 -21.82
CA GLU A 326 -9.77 54.45 -20.70
C GLU A 326 -9.44 53.51 -19.51
N PRO A 327 -9.08 54.06 -18.33
CA PRO A 327 -8.43 53.28 -17.26
C PRO A 327 -9.30 52.16 -16.68
N GLY A 328 -10.63 52.20 -16.91
CA GLY A 328 -11.54 51.12 -16.53
C GLY A 328 -11.21 49.76 -17.16
N ASN A 329 -10.58 49.73 -18.35
CA ASN A 329 -10.24 48.48 -19.02
C ASN A 329 -9.18 47.66 -18.24
N TYR A 330 -8.16 48.33 -17.69
CA TYR A 330 -7.07 47.70 -16.95
C TYR A 330 -7.52 46.96 -15.68
N LEU A 331 -8.66 47.34 -15.09
CA LEU A 331 -9.22 46.66 -13.93
C LEU A 331 -9.82 45.29 -14.29
N LEU A 332 -10.38 45.12 -15.49
CA LEU A 332 -11.04 43.89 -15.91
C LEU A 332 -10.08 42.92 -16.64
N THR A 333 -9.07 43.43 -17.35
CA THR A 333 -8.04 42.64 -18.04
C THR A 333 -7.44 41.50 -17.20
N PRO A 334 -6.96 41.69 -15.95
CA PRO A 334 -6.35 40.61 -15.19
C PRO A 334 -7.34 39.49 -14.82
N TYR A 335 -8.62 39.80 -14.62
CA TYR A 335 -9.65 38.77 -14.38
C TYR A 335 -9.98 37.98 -15.65
N VAL A 336 -10.00 38.64 -16.81
CA VAL A 336 -10.18 37.97 -18.11
C VAL A 336 -8.97 37.09 -18.43
N GLU A 337 -7.74 37.56 -18.19
CA GLU A 337 -6.52 36.76 -18.37
C GLU A 337 -6.45 35.58 -17.39
N ALA A 338 -6.83 35.79 -16.12
CA ALA A 338 -6.96 34.70 -15.15
C ALA A 338 -7.97 33.65 -15.63
N LEU A 339 -9.17 34.05 -16.07
CA LEU A 339 -10.19 33.14 -16.58
C LEU A 339 -9.74 32.40 -17.86
N LEU A 340 -9.00 33.07 -18.75
CA LEU A 340 -8.39 32.45 -19.93
C LEU A 340 -7.29 31.45 -19.56
N SER A 341 -6.46 31.75 -18.55
CA SER A 341 -5.43 30.81 -18.07
C SER A 341 -6.04 29.58 -17.39
N ILE A 342 -7.09 29.75 -16.60
CA ILE A 342 -7.90 28.67 -16.04
C ILE A 342 -8.56 27.84 -17.15
N SER A 343 -9.11 28.47 -18.19
CA SER A 343 -9.69 27.76 -19.35
C SER A 343 -8.63 26.95 -20.11
N ARG A 344 -7.42 27.50 -20.31
CA ARG A 344 -6.27 26.79 -20.89
C ARG A 344 -5.86 25.59 -20.02
N HIS A 345 -5.76 25.76 -18.70
CA HIS A 345 -5.44 24.70 -17.76
C HIS A 345 -6.51 23.59 -17.74
N GLN A 346 -7.80 23.96 -17.72
CA GLN A 346 -8.91 23.00 -17.79
C GLN A 346 -8.88 22.19 -19.09
N LYS A 347 -8.60 22.82 -20.24
CA LYS A 347 -8.43 22.13 -21.53
C LYS A 347 -7.25 21.15 -21.48
N ALA A 348 -6.10 21.57 -20.93
CA ALA A 348 -4.93 20.70 -20.75
C ALA A 348 -5.22 19.51 -19.81
N ALA A 349 -5.94 19.74 -18.72
CA ALA A 349 -6.36 18.69 -17.79
C ALA A 349 -7.34 17.69 -18.44
N ILE A 350 -8.26 18.17 -19.29
CA ILE A 350 -9.18 17.32 -20.07
C ILE A 350 -8.40 16.47 -21.08
N THR A 351 -7.45 17.05 -21.84
CA THR A 351 -6.63 16.28 -22.79
C THR A 351 -5.72 15.28 -22.10
N HIS A 352 -5.15 15.63 -20.94
CA HIS A 352 -4.37 14.71 -20.13
C HIS A 352 -5.24 13.55 -19.60
N LYS A 353 -6.43 13.86 -19.08
CA LYS A 353 -7.41 12.85 -18.63
C LYS A 353 -7.85 11.92 -19.76
N SER A 354 -8.12 12.43 -20.96
CA SER A 354 -8.48 11.58 -22.11
C SER A 354 -7.30 10.72 -22.57
N HIS A 355 -6.08 11.26 -22.56
CA HIS A 355 -4.87 10.49 -22.86
C HIS A 355 -4.65 9.36 -21.84
N MET A 356 -4.66 9.67 -20.53
CA MET A 356 -4.53 8.66 -19.47
C MET A 356 -5.61 7.57 -19.58
N ASN A 357 -6.87 7.95 -19.80
CA ASN A 357 -7.96 6.98 -19.96
C ASN A 357 -7.79 6.13 -21.23
N SER A 358 -7.27 6.72 -22.33
CA SER A 358 -6.93 5.96 -23.55
C SER A 358 -5.84 4.92 -23.27
N VAL A 359 -4.71 5.32 -22.66
CA VAL A 359 -3.60 4.43 -22.30
C VAL A 359 -4.07 3.32 -21.36
N LEU A 360 -4.80 3.65 -20.29
CA LEU A 360 -5.36 2.68 -19.34
C LEU A 360 -6.41 1.76 -19.98
N SER A 361 -7.12 2.21 -21.02
CA SER A 361 -8.03 1.37 -21.80
C SER A 361 -7.31 0.43 -22.78
N LYS A 362 -6.15 0.84 -23.32
CA LYS A 362 -5.27 0.00 -24.14
C LYS A 362 -4.64 -1.07 -23.25
N GLN A 363 -3.85 -0.67 -22.25
CA GLN A 363 -3.17 -1.58 -21.32
C GLN A 363 -4.12 -2.64 -20.73
N SER A 364 -5.36 -2.25 -20.38
CA SER A 364 -6.36 -3.18 -19.84
C SER A 364 -6.97 -4.15 -20.87
N LYS A 365 -6.96 -3.82 -22.17
CA LYS A 365 -7.27 -4.75 -23.26
C LYS A 365 -6.08 -5.66 -23.51
N ASP A 366 -4.87 -5.10 -23.54
CA ASP A 366 -3.62 -5.82 -23.79
C ASP A 366 -3.41 -6.89 -22.69
N THR A 367 -3.56 -6.54 -21.41
CA THR A 367 -3.55 -7.52 -20.29
C THR A 367 -4.71 -8.51 -20.37
N GLY A 368 -5.86 -8.11 -20.91
CA GLY A 368 -6.99 -9.00 -21.12
C GLY A 368 -6.70 -10.06 -22.19
N GLN A 369 -6.07 -9.66 -23.30
CA GLN A 369 -5.61 -10.55 -24.36
C GLN A 369 -4.51 -11.50 -23.87
N ILE A 370 -3.53 -10.99 -23.13
CA ILE A 370 -2.47 -11.81 -22.51
C ILE A 370 -3.07 -12.86 -21.57
N LEU A 371 -4.07 -12.49 -20.74
CA LEU A 371 -4.76 -13.44 -19.86
C LEU A 371 -5.61 -14.48 -20.60
N VAL A 372 -6.10 -14.17 -21.81
CA VAL A 372 -6.77 -15.15 -22.68
C VAL A 372 -5.76 -16.09 -23.32
N HIS A 373 -4.66 -15.58 -23.87
CA HIS A 373 -3.58 -16.40 -24.45
C HIS A 373 -3.01 -17.38 -23.41
N LEU A 374 -2.67 -16.88 -22.22
CA LEU A 374 -2.20 -17.71 -21.10
C LEU A 374 -3.25 -18.77 -20.69
N ALA A 375 -4.55 -18.46 -20.77
CA ALA A 375 -5.61 -19.42 -20.49
C ALA A 375 -5.73 -20.51 -21.57
N GLU A 376 -5.45 -20.18 -22.83
CA GLU A 376 -5.38 -21.14 -23.95
C GLU A 376 -4.12 -22.03 -23.88
N GLU A 377 -3.00 -21.49 -23.42
CA GLU A 377 -1.75 -22.24 -23.15
C GLU A 377 -1.82 -23.08 -21.86
N SER A 378 -2.78 -22.80 -20.97
CA SER A 378 -2.83 -23.43 -19.65
C SER A 378 -3.23 -24.91 -19.73
N GLN A 379 -2.46 -25.76 -19.06
CA GLN A 379 -2.83 -27.16 -18.82
C GLN A 379 -3.75 -27.32 -17.60
N LEU A 380 -3.84 -26.31 -16.75
CA LEU A 380 -4.58 -26.32 -15.48
C LEU A 380 -6.08 -26.03 -15.63
N LEU A 381 -6.48 -25.12 -16.53
CA LEU A 381 -7.90 -24.82 -16.77
C LEU A 381 -8.65 -25.97 -17.49
N PRO A 382 -8.04 -26.72 -18.43
CA PRO A 382 -8.66 -27.91 -19.02
C PRO A 382 -8.82 -29.08 -18.05
N SER A 383 -7.89 -29.27 -17.10
CA SER A 383 -7.99 -30.35 -16.11
C SER A 383 -9.00 -30.04 -14.99
N TYR A 384 -9.17 -28.76 -14.63
CA TYR A 384 -10.11 -28.32 -13.60
C TYR A 384 -11.13 -27.28 -14.12
N PRO A 385 -12.06 -27.69 -15.01
CA PRO A 385 -13.01 -26.78 -15.62
C PRO A 385 -14.07 -26.31 -14.59
N MET A 386 -14.08 -25.01 -14.31
CA MET A 386 -15.13 -24.37 -13.51
C MET A 386 -16.50 -24.57 -14.18
N LYS A 387 -17.51 -25.05 -13.44
CA LYS A 387 -18.82 -25.47 -14.01
C LYS A 387 -19.53 -24.37 -14.83
N ASP A 388 -19.34 -23.10 -14.47
CA ASP A 388 -19.88 -21.94 -15.21
C ASP A 388 -19.19 -21.68 -16.58
N SER A 389 -17.96 -22.17 -16.77
CA SER A 389 -17.17 -21.89 -17.99
C SER A 389 -17.68 -22.62 -19.23
N LEU A 390 -18.37 -23.76 -19.06
CA LEU A 390 -18.94 -24.56 -20.14
C LEU A 390 -19.92 -23.75 -21.00
N ARG A 391 -20.66 -22.81 -20.41
CA ARG A 391 -21.58 -21.92 -21.13
C ARG A 391 -20.87 -20.99 -22.14
N ARG A 392 -19.55 -20.81 -22.02
CA ARG A 392 -18.75 -19.94 -22.91
C ARG A 392 -18.06 -20.67 -24.06
N ARG A 393 -17.90 -22.01 -24.04
CA ARG A 393 -17.40 -22.78 -25.21
C ARG A 393 -18.46 -22.96 -26.30
N SER A 394 -19.75 -22.87 -25.96
CA SER A 394 -20.86 -22.92 -26.93
C SER A 394 -21.17 -21.55 -27.59
N ALA A 395 -20.17 -20.70 -27.80
CA ALA A 395 -20.34 -19.31 -28.26
C ALA A 395 -19.69 -18.98 -29.62
N ILE A 396 -19.09 -19.96 -30.32
CA ILE A 396 -18.47 -19.78 -31.65
C ILE A 396 -19.52 -19.57 -32.78
N ARG A 397 -20.82 -19.64 -32.45
CA ARG A 397 -21.92 -19.26 -33.35
C ARG A 397 -23.01 -18.52 -32.56
N ASN A 398 -22.82 -17.22 -32.34
CA ASN A 398 -23.86 -16.18 -32.43
C ASN A 398 -23.20 -14.80 -32.21
N GLU A 399 -22.73 -14.22 -33.32
CA GLU A 399 -22.54 -12.77 -33.36
C GLU A 399 -23.91 -12.07 -33.34
N MET A 400 -23.91 -10.79 -32.97
CA MET A 400 -25.01 -9.81 -32.99
C MET A 400 -25.87 -9.70 -31.71
N THR A 401 -25.88 -8.47 -31.17
CA THR A 401 -26.46 -8.03 -29.88
C THR A 401 -25.76 -8.63 -28.64
N THR A 402 -25.39 -7.87 -27.61
CA THR A 402 -25.79 -6.50 -27.21
C THR A 402 -24.60 -5.52 -27.12
N LYS A 403 -24.87 -4.21 -27.24
CA LYS A 403 -23.85 -3.15 -27.16
C LYS A 403 -23.92 -2.38 -25.82
N SER A 404 -23.31 -2.91 -24.76
CA SER A 404 -23.04 -2.14 -23.55
C SER A 404 -21.91 -2.72 -22.69
N SER A 405 -20.91 -1.89 -22.37
CA SER A 405 -19.83 -2.18 -21.41
C SER A 405 -18.97 -3.43 -21.67
N ASP A 406 -18.68 -3.76 -22.94
CA ASP A 406 -17.75 -4.83 -23.27
C ASP A 406 -16.27 -4.43 -23.03
N ARG A 407 -15.88 -4.50 -21.76
CA ARG A 407 -14.50 -4.49 -21.29
C ARG A 407 -14.38 -5.70 -20.35
N PRO A 408 -13.61 -6.75 -20.71
CA PRO A 408 -13.47 -7.91 -19.85
C PRO A 408 -12.77 -7.47 -18.56
N ASN A 409 -13.52 -7.40 -17.46
CA ASN A 409 -12.98 -7.10 -16.15
C ASN A 409 -11.94 -8.15 -15.81
N ILE A 410 -10.70 -7.76 -15.50
CA ILE A 410 -9.58 -8.68 -15.26
C ILE A 410 -9.95 -9.73 -14.19
N SER A 411 -10.73 -9.35 -13.16
CA SER A 411 -11.30 -10.25 -12.15
C SER A 411 -12.18 -11.40 -12.72
N THR A 412 -12.89 -11.22 -13.83
CA THR A 412 -13.68 -12.29 -14.46
C THR A 412 -12.88 -13.18 -15.41
N LEU A 413 -11.65 -12.77 -15.77
CA LEU A 413 -10.66 -13.60 -16.47
C LEU A 413 -9.79 -14.41 -15.50
N THR A 414 -9.51 -13.90 -14.30
CA THR A 414 -8.69 -14.62 -13.28
C THR A 414 -9.48 -15.60 -12.42
N LYS A 415 -10.81 -15.45 -12.28
CA LYS A 415 -11.64 -16.39 -11.50
C LYS A 415 -11.46 -17.88 -11.85
N PRO A 416 -11.44 -18.29 -13.14
CA PRO A 416 -11.18 -19.70 -13.51
C PRO A 416 -9.82 -20.21 -13.04
N TRP A 417 -8.78 -19.36 -13.08
CA TRP A 417 -7.43 -19.71 -12.61
C TRP A 417 -7.37 -19.95 -11.10
N VAL A 418 -8.04 -19.11 -10.31
CA VAL A 418 -8.14 -19.31 -8.85
C VAL A 418 -8.86 -20.63 -8.54
N PHE A 419 -10.02 -20.86 -9.17
CA PHE A 419 -10.77 -22.11 -9.01
C PHE A 419 -9.95 -23.35 -9.40
N ALA A 420 -9.23 -23.29 -10.53
CA ALA A 420 -8.40 -24.40 -11.01
C ALA A 420 -7.18 -24.65 -10.11
N ALA A 421 -6.59 -23.60 -9.52
CA ALA A 421 -5.51 -23.75 -8.54
C ALA A 421 -6.00 -24.35 -7.21
N ASP A 422 -7.15 -23.89 -6.69
CA ASP A 422 -7.73 -24.41 -5.45
C ASP A 422 -8.17 -25.88 -5.61
N SER A 423 -8.79 -26.23 -6.74
CA SER A 423 -9.21 -27.62 -7.02
C SER A 423 -8.03 -28.55 -7.33
N ALA A 424 -6.99 -28.08 -8.04
CA ALA A 424 -5.74 -28.84 -8.18
C ALA A 424 -5.07 -29.09 -6.83
N LYS A 425 -5.03 -28.08 -5.95
CA LYS A 425 -4.51 -28.22 -4.58
C LYS A 425 -5.31 -29.27 -3.80
N ILE A 426 -6.64 -29.23 -3.84
CA ILE A 426 -7.49 -30.24 -3.20
C ILE A 426 -7.17 -31.64 -3.74
N ALA A 427 -7.15 -31.83 -5.07
CA ALA A 427 -6.83 -33.12 -5.68
C ALA A 427 -5.43 -33.63 -5.32
N THR A 428 -4.43 -32.76 -5.16
CA THR A 428 -3.09 -33.18 -4.68
C THR A 428 -3.08 -33.56 -3.19
N LEU A 429 -3.94 -32.96 -2.36
CA LEU A 429 -4.07 -33.35 -0.95
C LEU A 429 -4.86 -34.65 -0.79
N GLU A 430 -5.87 -34.85 -1.63
CA GLU A 430 -6.67 -36.08 -1.75
C GLU A 430 -5.79 -37.26 -2.18
N ALA A 431 -5.04 -37.14 -3.28
CA ALA A 431 -4.10 -38.18 -3.72
C ALA A 431 -2.99 -38.47 -2.69
N VAL A 432 -2.50 -37.45 -1.96
CA VAL A 432 -1.56 -37.69 -0.85
C VAL A 432 -2.23 -38.45 0.29
N ALA A 433 -3.46 -38.11 0.67
CA ALA A 433 -4.23 -38.84 1.68
C ALA A 433 -4.47 -40.31 1.28
N GLU A 434 -4.88 -40.57 0.02
CA GLU A 434 -5.03 -41.93 -0.51
C GLU A 434 -3.72 -42.73 -0.43
N THR A 435 -2.56 -42.12 -0.75
CA THR A 435 -1.27 -42.83 -0.63
C THR A 435 -0.85 -43.09 0.82
N ILE A 436 -1.25 -42.23 1.76
CA ILE A 436 -1.01 -42.43 3.20
C ILE A 436 -1.93 -43.54 3.75
N GLU A 437 -3.20 -43.54 3.38
CA GLU A 437 -4.17 -44.58 3.76
C GLU A 437 -3.79 -45.95 3.17
N GLY A 438 -3.43 -46.00 1.89
CA GLY A 438 -2.90 -47.21 1.25
C GLY A 438 -1.59 -47.69 1.90
N GLY A 439 -0.73 -46.77 2.33
CA GLY A 439 0.48 -47.07 3.11
C GLY A 439 0.18 -47.63 4.51
N GLN A 440 -0.81 -47.08 5.21
CA GLN A 440 -1.28 -47.55 6.51
C GLN A 440 -1.90 -48.96 6.38
N ILE A 441 -2.76 -49.20 5.39
CA ILE A 441 -3.35 -50.50 5.11
C ILE A 441 -2.26 -51.54 4.77
N ALA A 442 -1.24 -51.15 3.99
CA ALA A 442 -0.10 -52.02 3.71
C ALA A 442 0.73 -52.33 4.96
N LEU A 443 0.96 -51.35 5.83
CA LEU A 443 1.64 -51.53 7.12
C LEU A 443 0.85 -52.50 8.00
N GLU A 444 -0.44 -52.27 8.20
CA GLU A 444 -1.29 -53.17 8.99
C GLU A 444 -1.34 -54.59 8.44
N ASN A 445 -1.42 -54.76 7.12
CA ASN A 445 -1.38 -56.08 6.50
C ASN A 445 -0.02 -56.76 6.69
N SER A 446 1.09 -56.00 6.66
CA SER A 446 2.41 -56.53 7.00
C SER A 446 2.52 -56.91 8.48
N MET A 447 1.91 -56.14 9.39
CA MET A 447 1.88 -56.43 10.83
C MET A 447 1.04 -57.69 11.13
N LYS A 448 -0.14 -57.83 10.53
CA LYS A 448 -0.99 -59.03 10.60
C LYS A 448 -0.26 -60.26 10.03
N SER A 449 0.51 -60.08 8.94
CA SER A 449 1.36 -61.15 8.39
C SER A 449 2.53 -61.52 9.30
N LEU A 450 3.16 -60.55 9.97
CA LEU A 450 4.23 -60.80 10.95
C LEU A 450 3.70 -61.54 12.18
N GLN A 451 2.56 -61.11 12.73
CA GLN A 451 1.85 -61.82 13.82
C GLN A 451 1.47 -63.26 13.43
N SER A 452 1.08 -63.48 12.17
CA SER A 452 0.81 -64.83 11.66
C SER A 452 2.08 -65.70 11.58
N ILE A 453 3.22 -65.11 11.23
CA ILE A 453 4.52 -65.80 11.21
C ILE A 453 5.01 -66.08 12.64
N ASP A 454 4.81 -65.15 13.56
CA ASP A 454 5.16 -65.27 14.99
C ASP A 454 4.41 -66.42 15.68
N HIS A 455 3.10 -66.53 15.41
CA HIS A 455 2.28 -67.67 15.80
C HIS A 455 2.78 -68.99 15.18
N LEU A 456 3.19 -68.99 13.90
CA LEU A 456 3.75 -70.18 13.24
C LEU A 456 5.15 -70.57 13.74
N LEU A 457 5.89 -69.63 14.35
CA LEU A 457 7.17 -69.86 15.02
C LEU A 457 6.99 -70.31 16.49
N GLY A 458 5.77 -70.43 16.98
CA GLY A 458 5.46 -70.88 18.35
C GLY A 458 5.70 -69.84 19.45
N GLN A 459 6.03 -68.59 19.11
CA GLN A 459 6.30 -67.54 20.12
C GLN A 459 5.03 -66.97 20.76
N GLY A 460 3.85 -67.30 20.21
CA GLY A 460 2.55 -66.98 20.78
C GLY A 460 2.01 -67.96 21.82
N GLU A 461 2.59 -69.15 22.00
CA GLU A 461 2.11 -70.19 22.93
C GLU A 461 2.85 -70.20 24.29
N ASP A 462 3.09 -69.02 24.88
CA ASP A 462 3.63 -68.90 26.25
C ASP A 462 2.91 -67.79 27.06
N ALA A 463 1.60 -67.66 26.84
CA ALA A 463 0.73 -66.64 27.45
C ALA A 463 -0.65 -67.17 27.91
N VAL A 464 -0.68 -68.37 28.51
CA VAL A 464 -1.92 -68.99 29.07
C VAL A 464 -1.81 -69.17 30.59
N VAL A 465 -1.56 -68.05 31.29
CA VAL A 465 -1.82 -67.81 32.72
C VAL A 465 -2.08 -66.29 32.84
N ASP A 466 -3.14 -65.75 33.43
CA ASP A 466 -4.20 -66.29 34.29
C ASP A 466 -5.57 -65.73 33.86
N GLU A 467 -6.65 -66.51 33.89
CA GLU A 467 -8.02 -66.04 33.60
C GLU A 467 -8.85 -65.87 34.90
N THR A 468 -8.28 -65.21 35.92
CA THR A 468 -8.98 -64.93 37.18
C THR A 468 -8.81 -63.49 37.70
N THR A 469 -9.61 -62.55 37.17
CA THR A 469 -10.48 -61.65 37.99
C THR A 469 -11.26 -60.67 37.12
N ALA A 470 -12.55 -60.50 37.41
CA ALA A 470 -13.37 -59.41 36.88
C ALA A 470 -13.73 -58.45 38.02
N VAL A 471 -13.17 -57.23 37.99
CA VAL A 471 -13.59 -56.08 38.81
C VAL A 471 -13.50 -54.80 37.95
N GLU A 472 -14.35 -53.84 38.26
CA GLU A 472 -14.70 -52.63 37.50
C GLU A 472 -13.54 -51.60 37.31
N PRO A 473 -13.65 -50.70 36.32
CA PRO A 473 -12.72 -49.58 36.14
C PRO A 473 -12.99 -48.40 37.09
N PRO A 474 -11.98 -47.56 37.34
CA PRO A 474 -12.16 -46.15 37.65
C PRO A 474 -11.50 -45.23 36.61
N ASP A 475 -12.20 -44.17 36.23
CA ASP A 475 -11.66 -43.03 35.49
C ASP A 475 -10.91 -42.03 36.43
N GLU A 476 -10.47 -40.91 35.86
CA GLU A 476 -9.98 -39.66 36.49
C GLU A 476 -8.51 -39.53 36.94
N ASP A 477 -7.76 -38.78 36.11
CA ASP A 477 -6.72 -37.79 36.43
C ASP A 477 -5.93 -37.86 37.76
N VAL A 478 -4.66 -38.28 37.65
CA VAL A 478 -3.57 -37.78 38.51
C VAL A 478 -2.32 -37.43 37.69
N TRP A 479 -2.45 -36.45 36.78
CA TRP A 479 -1.31 -35.56 36.53
C TRP A 479 -1.14 -34.62 37.74
N MET A 480 0.08 -34.12 37.96
CA MET A 480 0.51 -33.26 39.09
C MET A 480 0.96 -33.97 40.37
N SER A 481 2.24 -34.35 40.43
CA SER A 481 3.03 -34.20 41.66
C SER A 481 4.48 -33.78 41.38
N SER A 482 4.78 -32.53 41.72
CA SER A 482 6.03 -31.98 42.32
C SER A 482 7.38 -32.65 41.96
N GLU A 483 8.38 -31.97 41.36
CA GLU A 483 9.19 -30.88 41.95
C GLU A 483 9.70 -31.18 43.38
N GLU A 484 10.99 -31.08 43.75
CA GLU A 484 12.21 -30.55 43.09
C GLU A 484 13.40 -31.53 43.40
N ASN A 485 14.73 -31.31 43.37
CA ASN A 485 15.68 -30.18 43.30
C ASN A 485 17.05 -30.72 42.76
N LYS A 486 18.10 -29.88 42.65
CA LYS A 486 19.54 -30.22 42.59
C LYS A 486 20.16 -30.72 41.27
N ALA A 487 20.20 -29.80 40.32
CA ALA A 487 21.42 -29.14 39.84
C ALA A 487 22.68 -29.93 39.38
N ALA A 488 23.21 -29.45 38.24
CA ALA A 488 24.64 -29.36 37.87
C ALA A 488 25.43 -30.64 37.53
N ALA A 489 25.33 -31.09 36.27
CA ALA A 489 26.40 -31.84 35.60
C ALA A 489 26.47 -31.53 34.09
N ALA A 490 27.21 -30.50 33.69
CA ALA A 490 27.48 -30.24 32.28
C ALA A 490 28.61 -31.14 31.76
N ARG A 491 28.30 -32.14 30.92
CA ARG A 491 29.31 -32.90 30.16
C ARG A 491 28.86 -33.20 28.73
N LYS A 492 29.54 -32.58 27.77
CA LYS A 492 29.56 -33.04 26.38
C LYS A 492 30.23 -34.42 26.34
N HIS A 493 29.66 -35.37 25.62
CA HIS A 493 30.47 -36.46 25.08
C HIS A 493 30.03 -36.86 23.68
N SER A 494 30.82 -36.46 22.69
CA SER A 494 30.92 -37.22 21.45
C SER A 494 31.62 -38.54 21.77
N GLN A 495 31.06 -39.68 21.35
CA GLN A 495 31.87 -40.87 21.08
C GLN A 495 31.60 -41.37 19.67
N LYS A 496 32.69 -41.67 18.98
CA LYS A 496 32.75 -42.01 17.56
C LYS A 496 33.42 -43.38 17.48
N LYS A 497 32.78 -44.33 16.80
CA LYS A 497 33.33 -45.65 16.43
C LYS A 497 33.96 -46.49 17.58
N ALA A 498 33.15 -47.39 18.14
CA ALA A 498 33.60 -48.76 18.34
C ALA A 498 32.91 -49.62 17.27
N GLY A 499 33.65 -50.49 16.56
CA GLY A 499 33.07 -51.38 15.54
C GLY A 499 32.68 -52.72 16.17
N PRO A 500 31.57 -53.36 15.76
CA PRO A 500 31.23 -54.71 16.22
C PRO A 500 32.29 -55.72 15.73
N SER A 501 32.50 -56.76 16.52
CA SER A 501 33.48 -57.81 16.25
C SER A 501 33.08 -58.69 15.06
N ARG A 502 34.07 -59.14 14.29
CA ARG A 502 33.87 -60.14 13.23
C ARG A 502 33.48 -61.49 13.85
N GLN A 503 32.20 -61.83 13.83
CA GLN A 503 31.79 -63.24 13.90
C GLN A 503 32.02 -63.90 12.54
N LYS A 504 32.33 -65.21 12.56
CA LYS A 504 32.90 -65.94 11.41
C LYS A 504 31.88 -66.96 10.88
N GLY A 505 31.00 -66.54 9.96
CA GLY A 505 30.09 -67.48 9.29
C GLY A 505 28.78 -66.91 8.73
N ASP A 506 28.76 -65.68 8.20
CA ASP A 506 27.57 -65.12 7.55
C ASP A 506 27.80 -64.93 6.03
N PRO A 507 27.07 -65.66 5.15
CA PRO A 507 27.26 -65.60 3.69
C PRO A 507 26.89 -64.24 3.08
N TRP A 508 26.09 -63.40 3.75
CA TRP A 508 25.68 -62.09 3.20
C TRP A 508 26.80 -61.05 3.22
N SER A 509 27.89 -61.31 3.94
CA SER A 509 29.07 -60.43 4.02
C SER A 509 29.85 -60.25 2.70
N GLN A 510 29.49 -60.99 1.64
CA GLN A 510 30.20 -60.99 0.35
C GLN A 510 29.55 -60.09 -0.74
N LEU A 511 28.36 -59.52 -0.50
CA LEU A 511 27.58 -58.81 -1.55
C LEU A 511 27.85 -57.29 -1.66
N HIS A 512 28.64 -56.69 -0.76
CA HIS A 512 28.97 -55.26 -0.81
C HIS A 512 30.31 -54.99 -1.49
N GLY A 513 30.33 -55.14 -2.81
CA GLY A 513 31.47 -54.79 -3.65
C GLY A 513 31.68 -53.29 -3.82
N ASN A 514 32.74 -52.74 -3.23
CA ASN A 514 33.21 -51.38 -3.54
C ASN A 514 33.83 -51.37 -4.95
N LEU A 515 33.12 -50.83 -5.94
CA LEU A 515 33.63 -50.59 -7.28
C LEU A 515 33.64 -49.09 -7.60
N GLY A 516 34.76 -48.59 -8.12
CA GLY A 516 34.88 -47.22 -8.65
C GLY A 516 35.88 -46.30 -7.95
N LEU A 517 37.17 -46.65 -7.91
CA LEU A 517 38.27 -45.68 -7.74
C LEU A 517 39.64 -46.26 -8.18
N ILE A 518 39.89 -46.27 -9.50
CA ILE A 518 41.17 -46.39 -10.26
C ILE A 518 40.81 -46.09 -11.74
N GLY A 519 41.61 -45.44 -12.58
CA GLY A 519 42.87 -44.71 -12.28
C GLY A 519 43.93 -44.75 -13.40
N HIS A 520 43.79 -43.89 -14.43
CA HIS A 520 44.81 -43.54 -15.47
C HIS A 520 45.24 -44.59 -16.52
N GLY A 521 45.95 -44.11 -17.56
CA GLY A 521 46.24 -44.79 -18.86
C GLY A 521 45.15 -44.46 -19.89
N ASP A 522 45.33 -43.67 -20.95
CA ASP A 522 46.46 -43.35 -21.85
C ASP A 522 46.95 -44.52 -22.71
N GLU A 523 46.64 -44.51 -24.01
CA GLU A 523 47.41 -45.06 -25.14
C GLU A 523 46.86 -44.52 -26.49
N ASP A 524 47.69 -44.55 -27.55
CA ASP A 524 47.44 -44.00 -28.91
C ASP A 524 46.70 -44.98 -29.87
#